data_AF-A0A0B8T2D8-F1
#
_entry.id   AF-A0A0B8T2D8-F1
#
_cell.length_a   1.000
_cell.length_b   1.000
_cell.length_c   1.000
_cell.angle_alpha   90.00
_cell.angle_beta   90.00
_cell.angle_gamma   90.00
#
_symmetry.space_group_name_H-M   'P 1'
#
loop_
_entity.id
_entity.type
_entity.pdbx_description
1 polymer ?
#
loop_
_entity_poly.entity_id
_entity_poly.type
_entity_poly.pdbx_seq_one_letter_code
_entity_poly.pdbx_strand_id
1 'polypeptide(L)'
;MGATMDSYLNGYNDPRIAKFFQTSEIRPGVYVGLRSGIDVVPAVYQPFSTLNVADDTPLPWMYASEVSFLRAEGALRGWNMGGTAQSFYEDGVRLAFTQQGVSMPADYLSNATARPANYVDYSAGNRYSMAARSNITIQWEGAASFERNLERIITQKWIAMYPNGAEAWAEFRRTGYPKVFPVGLNRSNGTVNTETQVRRLPYPLQQYQENGANVAAALTLLGGPDNGGTRLWWDAKP
;
A
#
# COMPACT_ATOMS: atom_id res chain seq x y z
N MET A 1 10.95 -1.61 -7.09
CA MET A 1 10.39 -1.58 -5.73
C MET A 1 10.06 -0.15 -5.34
N GLY A 2 8.89 0.13 -4.74
CA GLY A 2 8.58 1.48 -4.24
C GLY A 2 9.13 1.71 -2.83
N ALA A 3 9.50 2.96 -2.49
CA ALA A 3 10.06 3.31 -1.18
C ALA A 3 9.16 2.94 0.02
N THR A 4 7.83 3.02 -0.13
CA THR A 4 6.91 2.56 0.91
C THR A 4 7.09 1.05 1.15
N MET A 5 7.15 0.24 0.09
CA MET A 5 7.34 -1.21 0.23
C MET A 5 8.71 -1.55 0.81
N ASP A 6 9.73 -0.79 0.46
CA ASP A 6 11.06 -0.86 1.09
C ASP A 6 10.95 -0.67 2.60
N SER A 7 10.37 0.44 3.04
CA SER A 7 10.19 0.76 4.46
C SER A 7 9.52 -0.38 5.23
N TYR A 8 8.38 -0.88 4.77
CA TYR A 8 7.64 -1.92 5.50
C TYR A 8 8.35 -3.29 5.44
N LEU A 9 8.77 -3.77 4.26
CA LEU A 9 9.32 -5.12 4.14
C LEU A 9 10.73 -5.24 4.76
N ASN A 10 11.60 -4.25 4.54
CA ASN A 10 12.91 -4.23 5.21
C ASN A 10 12.74 -4.05 6.72
N GLY A 11 11.85 -3.15 7.16
CA GLY A 11 11.61 -2.92 8.58
C GLY A 11 11.03 -4.13 9.34
N TYR A 12 10.22 -4.94 8.66
CA TYR A 12 9.69 -6.19 9.19
C TYR A 12 10.61 -7.40 9.02
N ASN A 13 11.76 -7.25 8.35
CA ASN A 13 12.58 -8.38 7.90
C ASN A 13 11.73 -9.44 7.19
N ASP A 14 10.82 -9.00 6.33
CA ASP A 14 9.81 -9.85 5.72
C ASP A 14 10.40 -10.68 4.57
N PRO A 15 10.44 -12.03 4.68
CA PRO A 15 11.10 -12.85 3.68
C PRO A 15 10.34 -12.90 2.34
N ARG A 16 9.08 -12.41 2.28
CA ARG A 16 8.34 -12.29 1.02
C ARG A 16 8.96 -11.25 0.08
N ILE A 17 9.82 -10.35 0.59
CA ILE A 17 10.53 -9.35 -0.22
C ILE A 17 11.27 -9.97 -1.41
N ALA A 18 11.86 -11.16 -1.23
CA ALA A 18 12.59 -11.87 -2.27
C ALA A 18 11.68 -12.49 -3.34
N LYS A 19 10.40 -12.71 -3.04
CA LYS A 19 9.40 -13.11 -4.05
C LYS A 19 8.88 -11.93 -4.83
N PHE A 20 8.91 -10.73 -4.25
CA PHE A 20 8.33 -9.53 -4.88
C PHE A 20 9.36 -8.73 -5.70
N PHE A 21 10.61 -8.71 -5.25
CA PHE A 21 11.64 -7.83 -5.77
C PHE A 21 12.99 -8.54 -5.93
N GLN A 22 13.82 -8.00 -6.82
CA GLN A 22 15.23 -8.35 -6.92
C GLN A 22 16.05 -7.36 -6.08
N THR A 23 17.20 -7.80 -5.56
CA THR A 23 18.11 -6.92 -4.83
C THR A 23 18.66 -5.83 -5.74
N SER A 24 19.03 -4.70 -5.16
CA SER A 24 19.59 -3.57 -5.90
C SER A 24 21.02 -3.83 -6.37
N GLU A 25 21.42 -3.16 -7.45
CA GLU A 25 22.81 -3.08 -7.92
C GLU A 25 23.57 -1.97 -7.18
N ILE A 26 22.90 -0.88 -6.77
CA ILE A 26 23.53 0.23 -6.03
C ILE A 26 24.05 -0.22 -4.66
N ARG A 27 23.39 -1.22 -4.05
CA ARG A 27 23.82 -1.91 -2.85
C ARG A 27 23.58 -3.42 -3.02
N PRO A 28 24.61 -4.17 -3.46
CA PRO A 28 24.49 -5.60 -3.65
C PRO A 28 23.96 -6.31 -2.40
N GLY A 29 22.97 -7.19 -2.58
CA GLY A 29 22.34 -7.95 -1.50
C GLY A 29 21.30 -7.17 -0.68
N VAL A 30 21.08 -5.88 -0.96
CA VAL A 30 20.11 -5.04 -0.23
C VAL A 30 18.95 -4.67 -1.16
N TYR A 31 17.74 -4.63 -0.60
CA TYR A 31 16.58 -4.11 -1.31
C TYR A 31 16.48 -2.60 -1.13
N VAL A 32 16.40 -1.88 -2.24
CA VAL A 32 16.35 -0.42 -2.26
C VAL A 32 15.18 0.04 -3.13
N GLY A 33 14.21 0.68 -2.50
CA GLY A 33 13.03 1.23 -3.16
C GLY A 33 13.28 2.59 -3.80
N LEU A 34 12.43 2.94 -4.76
CA LEU A 34 12.37 4.26 -5.39
C LEU A 34 11.21 5.07 -4.80
N ARG A 35 11.45 6.30 -4.36
CA ARG A 35 10.38 7.19 -3.89
C ARG A 35 9.56 7.73 -5.06
N SER A 36 8.24 7.66 -4.94
CA SER A 36 7.33 8.18 -5.96
C SER A 36 7.26 9.70 -5.98
N GLY A 37 7.02 10.27 -7.17
CA GLY A 37 6.83 11.70 -7.36
C GLY A 37 8.11 12.51 -7.08
N ILE A 38 9.24 12.06 -7.61
CA ILE A 38 10.53 12.77 -7.54
C ILE A 38 11.00 13.12 -8.95
N ASP A 39 12.03 13.97 -9.07
CA ASP A 39 12.72 14.13 -10.35
C ASP A 39 13.59 12.90 -10.62
N VAL A 40 13.08 11.99 -11.45
CA VAL A 40 13.74 10.72 -11.77
C VAL A 40 14.77 10.93 -12.87
N VAL A 41 16.05 10.69 -12.55
CA VAL A 41 17.13 10.56 -13.53
C VAL A 41 17.38 9.06 -13.74
N PRO A 42 17.08 8.48 -14.92
CA PRO A 42 17.13 7.03 -15.13
C PRO A 42 18.45 6.38 -14.70
N ALA A 43 19.59 6.95 -15.09
CA ALA A 43 20.91 6.40 -14.76
C ALA A 43 21.19 6.32 -13.23
N VAL A 44 20.50 7.14 -12.42
CA VAL A 44 20.64 7.14 -10.96
C VAL A 44 19.81 6.05 -10.30
N TYR A 45 18.63 5.76 -10.84
CA TYR A 45 17.63 4.91 -10.20
C TYR A 45 17.43 3.54 -10.87
N GLN A 46 17.94 3.33 -12.09
CA GLN A 46 18.01 2.00 -12.72
C GLN A 46 18.69 0.95 -11.82
N PRO A 47 19.76 1.27 -11.07
CA PRO A 47 20.42 0.31 -10.17
C PRO A 47 19.63 -0.03 -8.90
N PHE A 48 18.41 0.50 -8.71
CA PHE A 48 17.58 0.21 -7.53
C PHE A 48 16.83 -1.12 -7.73
N SER A 49 16.21 -1.64 -6.66
CA SER A 49 15.50 -2.93 -6.72
C SER A 49 14.39 -2.94 -7.77
N THR A 50 14.41 -3.94 -8.64
CA THR A 50 13.40 -4.19 -9.68
C THR A 50 12.33 -5.18 -9.19
N LEU A 51 11.29 -5.40 -9.99
CA LEU A 51 10.27 -6.41 -9.71
C LEU A 51 10.86 -7.80 -9.96
N ASN A 52 10.55 -8.78 -9.11
CA ASN A 52 10.88 -10.18 -9.37
C ASN A 52 9.71 -10.83 -10.12
N VAL A 53 9.70 -10.67 -11.44
CA VAL A 53 8.63 -11.12 -12.35
C VAL A 53 9.27 -11.72 -13.61
N ALA A 54 8.64 -12.75 -14.15
CA ALA A 54 8.95 -13.38 -15.43
C ALA A 54 7.71 -13.32 -16.35
N ASP A 55 7.88 -13.60 -17.64
CA ASP A 55 6.82 -13.51 -18.64
C ASP A 55 5.60 -14.39 -18.33
N ASP A 56 5.81 -15.50 -17.62
CA ASP A 56 4.78 -16.46 -17.20
C ASP A 56 4.27 -16.24 -15.77
N THR A 57 4.69 -15.16 -15.10
CA THR A 57 4.23 -14.85 -13.74
C THR A 57 2.73 -14.56 -13.73
N PRO A 58 1.91 -15.33 -12.99
CA PRO A 58 0.48 -15.12 -12.97
C PRO A 58 0.09 -13.74 -12.43
N LEU A 59 -0.97 -13.15 -12.99
CA LEU A 59 -1.57 -11.93 -12.50
C LEU A 59 -2.82 -12.26 -11.66
N PRO A 60 -2.68 -12.36 -10.32
CA PRO A 60 -3.79 -12.67 -9.43
C PRO A 60 -4.81 -11.53 -9.42
N TRP A 61 -6.10 -11.87 -9.51
CA TRP A 61 -7.17 -10.89 -9.29
C TRP A 61 -7.48 -10.72 -7.81
N MET A 62 -7.56 -11.85 -7.10
CA MET A 62 -7.84 -11.90 -5.67
C MET A 62 -7.19 -13.13 -5.06
N TYR A 63 -6.60 -12.97 -3.88
CA TYR A 63 -6.01 -14.07 -3.10
C TYR A 63 -6.90 -14.47 -1.91
N ALA A 64 -6.77 -15.71 -1.44
CA ALA A 64 -7.47 -16.17 -0.24
C ALA A 64 -7.08 -15.38 1.02
N SER A 65 -5.83 -14.91 1.11
CA SER A 65 -5.35 -14.04 2.19
C SER A 65 -6.20 -12.76 2.30
N GLU A 66 -6.56 -12.17 1.16
CA GLU A 66 -7.39 -10.97 1.09
C GLU A 66 -8.77 -11.19 1.72
N VAL A 67 -9.41 -12.32 1.42
CA VAL A 67 -10.71 -12.71 2.02
C VAL A 67 -10.59 -12.82 3.53
N SER A 68 -9.48 -13.38 4.03
CA SER A 68 -9.25 -13.46 5.48
C SER A 68 -9.11 -12.07 6.09
N PHE A 69 -8.35 -11.16 5.47
CA PHE A 69 -8.22 -9.79 5.98
C PHE A 69 -9.53 -8.98 5.91
N LEU A 70 -10.36 -9.21 4.89
CA LEU A 70 -11.72 -8.62 4.82
C LEU A 70 -12.59 -9.11 5.99
N ARG A 71 -12.53 -10.41 6.33
CA ARG A 71 -13.21 -10.96 7.51
C ARG A 71 -12.61 -10.44 8.82
N ALA A 72 -11.30 -10.21 8.87
CA ALA A 72 -10.64 -9.61 10.03
C ALA A 72 -11.17 -8.19 10.28
N GLU A 73 -11.26 -7.36 9.23
CA GLU A 73 -11.82 -6.01 9.34
C GLU A 73 -13.30 -6.04 9.71
N GLY A 74 -14.09 -6.90 9.07
CA GLY A 74 -15.52 -7.06 9.40
C GLY A 74 -15.73 -7.43 10.87
N ALA A 75 -14.97 -8.40 11.38
CA ALA A 75 -15.01 -8.80 12.78
C ALA A 75 -14.54 -7.66 13.71
N LEU A 76 -13.50 -6.91 13.33
CA LEU A 76 -13.02 -5.75 14.09
C LEU A 76 -14.09 -4.66 14.20
N ARG A 77 -14.94 -4.52 13.17
CA ARG A 77 -16.10 -3.62 13.13
C ARG A 77 -17.34 -4.18 13.84
N GLY A 78 -17.25 -5.36 14.45
CA GLY A 78 -18.35 -6.01 15.17
C GLY A 78 -19.33 -6.78 14.29
N TRP A 79 -19.01 -7.03 13.01
CA TRP A 79 -19.85 -7.86 12.15
C TRP A 79 -19.66 -9.34 12.46
N ASN A 80 -20.70 -10.14 12.26
CA ASN A 80 -20.62 -11.59 12.44
C ASN A 80 -19.92 -12.26 11.26
N MET A 81 -18.59 -12.37 11.33
CA MET A 81 -17.75 -13.00 10.30
C MET A 81 -17.42 -14.48 10.57
N GLY A 82 -18.00 -15.07 11.62
CA GLY A 82 -17.78 -16.46 12.03
C GLY A 82 -16.40 -16.72 12.64
N GLY A 83 -15.83 -15.75 13.36
CA GLY A 83 -14.51 -15.83 14.00
C GLY A 83 -14.10 -14.48 14.60
N THR A 84 -12.90 -14.39 15.18
CA THR A 84 -12.39 -13.15 15.77
C THR A 84 -11.54 -12.38 14.75
N ALA A 85 -11.41 -11.06 14.94
CA ALA A 85 -10.52 -10.26 14.10
C ALA A 85 -9.07 -10.75 14.15
N GLN A 86 -8.61 -11.18 15.33
CA GLN A 86 -7.28 -11.76 15.50
C GLN A 86 -7.10 -13.04 14.71
N SER A 87 -8.03 -14.00 14.80
CA SER A 87 -7.88 -15.27 14.10
C SER A 87 -7.80 -15.07 12.59
N PHE A 88 -8.68 -14.22 12.03
CA PHE A 88 -8.67 -13.90 10.61
C PHE A 88 -7.44 -13.11 10.16
N TYR A 89 -6.93 -12.21 11.00
CA TYR A 89 -5.68 -11.50 10.72
C TYR A 89 -4.51 -12.49 10.61
N GLU A 90 -4.36 -13.36 11.61
CA GLU A 90 -3.28 -14.35 11.63
C GLU A 90 -3.40 -15.36 10.48
N ASP A 91 -4.61 -15.82 10.17
CA ASP A 91 -4.88 -16.69 9.03
C ASP A 91 -4.57 -16.01 7.70
N GLY A 92 -4.90 -14.72 7.57
CA GLY A 92 -4.56 -13.92 6.39
C GLY A 92 -3.06 -13.83 6.17
N VAL A 93 -2.29 -13.62 7.25
CA VAL A 93 -0.82 -13.64 7.18
C VAL A 93 -0.31 -15.03 6.79
N ARG A 94 -0.77 -16.11 7.44
CA ARG A 94 -0.36 -17.48 7.08
C ARG A 94 -0.63 -17.79 5.61
N LEU A 95 -1.83 -17.49 5.12
CA LEU A 95 -2.20 -17.64 3.71
C LEU A 95 -1.31 -16.81 2.78
N ALA A 96 -0.96 -15.58 3.19
CA ALA A 96 -0.10 -14.70 2.41
C ALA A 96 1.34 -15.23 2.28
N PHE A 97 1.82 -16.01 3.24
CA PHE A 97 3.10 -16.73 3.12
C PHE A 97 2.96 -17.97 2.24
N THR A 98 1.92 -18.76 2.46
CA THR A 98 1.62 -19.97 1.67
C THR A 98 1.47 -19.68 0.18
N GLN A 99 0.71 -18.64 -0.19
CA GLN A 99 0.48 -18.30 -1.61
C GLN A 99 1.76 -17.90 -2.36
N GLN A 100 2.77 -17.41 -1.64
CA GLN A 100 4.06 -17.02 -2.23
C GLN A 100 5.10 -18.16 -2.17
N GLY A 101 4.75 -19.30 -1.58
CA GLY A 101 5.68 -20.41 -1.35
C GLY A 101 6.86 -20.01 -0.46
N VAL A 102 6.61 -19.16 0.55
CA VAL A 102 7.63 -18.69 1.51
C VAL A 102 7.32 -19.26 2.88
N SER A 103 8.31 -19.87 3.53
CA SER A 103 8.18 -20.31 4.91
C SER A 103 8.05 -19.10 5.84
N MET A 104 6.97 -19.07 6.64
CA MET A 104 6.77 -18.04 7.64
C MET A 104 7.73 -18.25 8.83
N PRO A 105 8.50 -17.24 9.26
CA PRO A 105 9.27 -17.31 10.50
C PRO A 105 8.34 -17.62 11.68
N ALA A 106 8.78 -18.49 12.59
CA ALA A 106 7.96 -18.95 13.71
C ALA A 106 7.50 -17.80 14.62
N ASP A 107 8.32 -16.75 14.73
CA ASP A 107 8.08 -15.58 15.56
C ASP A 107 7.38 -14.42 14.82
N TYR A 108 7.09 -14.56 13.51
CA TYR A 108 6.56 -13.47 12.68
C TYR A 108 5.28 -12.86 13.26
N LEU A 109 4.29 -13.70 13.61
CA LEU A 109 3.02 -13.26 14.19
C LEU A 109 3.14 -12.78 15.65
N SER A 110 4.19 -13.18 16.37
CA SER A 110 4.47 -12.71 17.73
C SER A 110 5.41 -11.51 17.76
N ASN A 111 5.83 -11.00 16.60
CA ASN A 111 6.82 -9.93 16.52
C ASN A 111 6.22 -8.57 16.93
N ALA A 112 6.51 -8.20 18.17
CA ALA A 112 6.05 -6.97 18.82
C ALA A 112 7.00 -5.78 18.63
N THR A 113 8.15 -5.97 17.97
CA THR A 113 9.26 -5.00 17.98
C THR A 113 9.60 -4.46 16.59
N ALA A 114 9.51 -5.30 15.55
CA ALA A 114 9.78 -4.90 14.17
C ALA A 114 8.75 -3.87 13.70
N ARG A 115 9.25 -2.83 13.03
CA ARG A 115 8.50 -1.66 12.59
C ARG A 115 8.99 -1.25 11.20
N PRO A 116 8.16 -0.55 10.40
CA PRO A 116 8.64 0.01 9.14
C PRO A 116 9.92 0.85 9.34
N ALA A 117 10.91 0.63 8.49
CA ALA A 117 12.21 1.29 8.57
C ALA A 117 12.16 2.69 7.95
N ASN A 118 13.07 3.57 8.37
CA ASN A 118 13.30 4.81 7.64
C ASN A 118 13.79 4.48 6.23
N TYR A 119 13.27 5.20 5.24
CA TYR A 119 13.71 5.07 3.86
C TYR A 119 14.96 5.91 3.62
N VAL A 120 15.98 5.28 3.06
CA VAL A 120 17.21 5.94 2.61
C VAL A 120 17.22 5.94 1.09
N ASP A 121 17.22 7.13 0.51
CA ASP A 121 17.51 7.31 -0.89
C ASP A 121 19.03 7.21 -1.08
N TYR A 122 19.49 6.23 -1.85
CA TYR A 122 20.93 6.04 -2.14
C TYR A 122 21.40 6.81 -3.38
N SER A 123 20.60 7.72 -3.92
CA SER A 123 21.06 8.71 -4.89
C SER A 123 22.04 9.71 -4.25
N ALA A 124 22.79 10.43 -5.09
CA ALA A 124 23.73 11.44 -4.62
C ALA A 124 23.05 12.49 -3.71
N GLY A 125 23.52 12.60 -2.48
CA GLY A 125 22.99 13.55 -1.48
C GLY A 125 21.75 13.09 -0.72
N ASN A 126 21.28 11.85 -0.93
CA ASN A 126 20.17 11.21 -0.20
C ASN A 126 18.89 12.06 -0.16
N ARG A 127 18.67 12.88 -1.21
CA ARG A 127 17.73 14.01 -1.23
C ARG A 127 16.30 13.61 -0.89
N TYR A 128 15.90 12.39 -1.24
CA TYR A 128 14.52 11.93 -1.09
C TYR A 128 14.32 10.95 0.07
N SER A 129 15.31 10.80 0.95
CA SER A 129 15.19 10.01 2.19
C SER A 129 14.04 10.50 3.06
N MET A 130 13.44 9.60 3.84
CA MET A 130 12.28 9.92 4.67
C MET A 130 12.20 9.03 5.90
N ALA A 131 11.78 9.60 7.03
CA ALA A 131 11.42 8.80 8.20
C ALA A 131 10.21 7.90 7.93
N ALA A 132 10.16 6.74 8.58
CA ALA A 132 9.01 5.83 8.51
C ALA A 132 7.71 6.56 8.90
N ARG A 133 6.63 6.30 8.16
CA ARG A 133 5.32 6.96 8.40
C ARG A 133 4.42 6.21 9.38
N SER A 134 4.82 5.03 9.80
CA SER A 134 4.12 4.21 10.76
C SER A 134 5.10 3.58 11.74
N ASN A 135 4.62 3.32 12.95
CA ASN A 135 5.31 2.54 13.97
C ASN A 135 4.60 1.20 14.24
N ILE A 136 3.68 0.78 13.35
CA ILE A 136 2.86 -0.40 13.57
C ILE A 136 3.69 -1.67 13.53
N THR A 137 3.49 -2.54 14.51
CA THR A 137 4.16 -3.84 14.66
C THR A 137 3.27 -4.96 14.14
N ILE A 138 3.85 -6.14 13.90
CA ILE A 138 3.13 -7.28 13.30
C ILE A 138 2.20 -7.94 14.32
N GLN A 139 2.64 -8.09 15.58
CA GLN A 139 1.84 -8.77 16.60
C GLN A 139 0.49 -8.08 16.82
N TRP A 140 -0.58 -8.88 16.83
CA TRP A 140 -1.93 -8.42 17.15
C TRP A 140 -2.01 -7.84 18.57
N GLU A 141 -2.71 -6.71 18.74
CA GLU A 141 -2.97 -6.11 20.06
C GLU A 141 -4.41 -6.40 20.51
N GLY A 142 -4.68 -6.30 21.81
CA GLY A 142 -6.04 -6.49 22.35
C GLY A 142 -7.10 -5.59 21.69
N ALA A 143 -8.38 -5.99 21.78
CA ALA A 143 -9.49 -5.37 21.06
C ALA A 143 -9.70 -3.86 21.31
N ALA A 144 -9.18 -3.31 22.41
CA ALA A 144 -9.24 -1.87 22.70
C ALA A 144 -8.44 -1.01 21.71
N SER A 145 -7.52 -1.61 20.94
CA SER A 145 -6.66 -0.93 19.96
C SER A 145 -7.28 -0.85 18.55
N PHE A 146 -8.55 -0.45 18.40
CA PHE A 146 -9.28 -0.51 17.12
C PHE A 146 -8.49 0.06 15.93
N GLU A 147 -8.08 1.33 15.96
CA GLU A 147 -7.39 1.97 14.83
C GLU A 147 -6.02 1.36 14.55
N ARG A 148 -5.28 0.94 15.59
CA ARG A 148 -3.99 0.24 15.41
C ARG A 148 -4.17 -1.14 14.80
N ASN A 149 -5.21 -1.87 15.20
CA ASN A 149 -5.52 -3.18 14.62
C ASN A 149 -6.08 -3.06 13.20
N LEU A 150 -6.84 -2.01 12.90
CA LEU A 150 -7.22 -1.68 11.52
C LEU A 150 -5.97 -1.40 10.67
N GLU A 151 -5.02 -0.61 11.18
CA GLU A 151 -3.74 -0.37 10.51
C GLU A 151 -2.98 -1.67 10.26
N ARG A 152 -2.92 -2.60 11.23
CA ARG A 152 -2.30 -3.93 11.06
C ARG A 152 -2.96 -4.73 9.95
N ILE A 153 -4.28 -4.84 9.99
CA ILE A 153 -5.06 -5.61 9.01
C ILE A 153 -4.77 -5.08 7.61
N ILE A 154 -4.94 -3.77 7.40
CA ILE A 154 -4.79 -3.20 6.07
C ILE A 154 -3.33 -3.21 5.61
N THR A 155 -2.36 -3.02 6.52
CA THR A 155 -0.93 -3.11 6.18
C THR A 155 -0.55 -4.52 5.73
N GLN A 156 -0.94 -5.56 6.47
CA GLN A 156 -0.67 -6.94 6.05
C GLN A 156 -1.49 -7.36 4.82
N LYS A 157 -2.74 -6.89 4.68
CA LYS A 157 -3.56 -7.06 3.47
C LYS A 157 -2.85 -6.47 2.26
N TRP A 158 -2.31 -5.25 2.40
CA TRP A 158 -1.58 -4.54 1.36
C TRP A 158 -0.30 -5.27 0.92
N ILE A 159 0.46 -5.84 1.87
CA ILE A 159 1.62 -6.69 1.53
C ILE A 159 1.16 -7.96 0.80
N ALA A 160 0.09 -8.60 1.28
CA ALA A 160 -0.40 -9.88 0.76
C ALA A 160 -1.02 -9.79 -0.65
N MET A 161 -1.59 -8.63 -1.01
CA MET A 161 -2.25 -8.42 -2.31
C MET A 161 -1.29 -7.99 -3.43
N TYR A 162 0.01 -7.79 -3.15
CA TYR A 162 0.98 -7.44 -4.19
C TYR A 162 0.95 -8.48 -5.33
N PRO A 163 0.91 -8.07 -6.61
CA PRO A 163 1.11 -6.70 -7.12
C PRO A 163 -0.18 -5.90 -7.43
N ASN A 164 -1.35 -6.24 -6.87
CA ASN A 164 -2.62 -5.56 -7.18
C ASN A 164 -2.66 -4.10 -6.66
N GLY A 165 -2.20 -3.16 -7.49
CA GLY A 165 -2.12 -1.74 -7.15
C GLY A 165 -3.48 -1.02 -7.09
N ALA A 166 -4.49 -1.51 -7.82
CA ALA A 166 -5.82 -0.90 -7.84
C ALA A 166 -6.55 -1.13 -6.50
N GLU A 167 -6.56 -2.37 -6.02
CA GLU A 167 -7.10 -2.72 -4.69
C GLU A 167 -6.32 -2.02 -3.59
N ALA A 168 -4.98 -2.02 -3.67
CA ALA A 168 -4.12 -1.32 -2.72
C ALA A 168 -4.45 0.18 -2.60
N TRP A 169 -4.67 0.86 -3.72
CA TRP A 169 -4.99 2.28 -3.74
C TRP A 169 -6.43 2.56 -3.29
N ALA A 170 -7.38 1.66 -3.55
CA ALA A 170 -8.74 1.76 -3.01
C ALA A 170 -8.71 1.68 -1.47
N GLU A 171 -8.03 0.69 -0.91
CA GLU A 171 -7.92 0.49 0.54
C GLU A 171 -7.20 1.63 1.25
N PHE A 172 -6.12 2.14 0.65
CA PHE A 172 -5.43 3.33 1.17
C PHE A 172 -6.33 4.55 1.23
N ARG A 173 -7.11 4.81 0.18
CA ARG A 173 -8.06 5.93 0.18
C ARG A 173 -9.14 5.74 1.23
N ARG A 174 -9.68 4.52 1.36
CA ARG A 174 -10.83 4.20 2.23
C ARG A 174 -10.45 4.26 3.71
N THR A 175 -9.24 3.83 4.05
CA THR A 175 -8.83 3.60 5.44
C THR A 175 -7.72 4.53 5.92
N GLY A 176 -6.94 5.09 4.97
CA GLY A 176 -5.70 5.80 5.25
C GLY A 176 -4.50 4.87 5.53
N TYR A 177 -4.61 3.57 5.24
CA TYR A 177 -3.60 2.55 5.53
C TYR A 177 -3.22 1.71 4.29
N PRO A 178 -1.97 1.21 4.20
CA PRO A 178 -0.85 1.54 5.09
C PRO A 178 -0.50 3.02 4.98
N LYS A 179 0.32 3.54 5.91
CA LYS A 179 0.81 4.91 5.79
C LYS A 179 1.84 4.99 4.66
N VAL A 180 1.36 5.30 3.46
CA VAL A 180 2.16 5.46 2.23
C VAL A 180 2.96 6.76 2.30
N PHE A 181 4.22 6.74 1.82
CA PHE A 181 4.99 7.98 1.68
C PHE A 181 4.31 8.95 0.71
N PRO A 182 4.16 10.24 1.07
CA PRO A 182 3.72 11.24 0.13
C PRO A 182 4.76 11.45 -0.99
N VAL A 183 4.27 11.99 -2.11
CA VAL A 183 5.12 12.37 -3.24
C VAL A 183 6.23 13.32 -2.79
N GLY A 184 7.44 13.16 -3.34
CA GLY A 184 8.56 14.05 -3.03
C GLY A 184 8.36 15.47 -3.60
N LEU A 185 7.65 15.59 -4.72
CA LEU A 185 7.35 16.80 -5.46
C LEU A 185 5.89 16.77 -5.88
N ASN A 186 5.13 17.78 -5.46
CA ASN A 186 3.73 17.92 -5.84
C ASN A 186 3.59 18.97 -6.96
N ARG A 187 3.29 18.51 -8.17
CA ARG A 187 3.06 19.35 -9.36
C ARG A 187 1.58 19.46 -9.75
N SER A 188 0.67 19.18 -8.82
CA SER A 188 -0.77 19.21 -9.08
C SER A 188 -1.37 20.61 -9.22
N ASN A 189 -0.53 21.66 -9.14
CA ASN A 189 -0.97 23.06 -9.11
C ASN A 189 -2.04 23.33 -8.03
N GLY A 190 -1.87 22.72 -6.85
CA GLY A 190 -2.77 22.87 -5.70
C GLY A 190 -4.04 22.01 -5.75
N THR A 191 -4.30 21.27 -6.83
CA THR A 191 -5.52 20.45 -6.95
C THR A 191 -5.49 19.17 -6.11
N VAL A 192 -4.31 18.72 -5.70
CA VAL A 192 -4.12 17.54 -4.85
C VAL A 192 -3.28 17.92 -3.64
N ASN A 193 -3.79 17.69 -2.43
CA ASN A 193 -2.99 17.85 -1.22
C ASN A 193 -1.96 16.72 -1.09
N THR A 194 -0.72 17.07 -0.74
CA THR A 194 0.41 16.12 -0.68
C THR A 194 0.21 15.01 0.35
N GLU A 195 -0.38 15.32 1.50
CA GLU A 195 -0.56 14.37 2.61
C GLU A 195 -1.77 13.48 2.39
N THR A 196 -2.89 14.05 1.91
CA THR A 196 -4.06 13.25 1.55
C THR A 196 -3.82 12.45 0.28
N GLN A 197 -2.94 12.91 -0.62
CA GLN A 197 -2.61 12.28 -1.91
C GLN A 197 -3.80 12.17 -2.88
N VAL A 198 -3.57 11.59 -4.07
CA VAL A 198 -4.59 11.46 -5.13
C VAL A 198 -5.77 10.60 -4.64
N ARG A 199 -6.99 11.11 -4.81
CA ARG A 199 -8.26 10.53 -4.36
C ARG A 199 -9.08 9.89 -5.49
N ARG A 200 -8.87 10.33 -6.74
CA ARG A 200 -9.47 9.75 -7.95
C ARG A 200 -8.71 10.17 -9.20
N LEU A 201 -9.07 9.60 -10.34
CA LEU A 201 -8.68 10.14 -11.64
C LEU A 201 -9.76 11.12 -12.13
N PRO A 202 -9.39 12.23 -12.78
CA PRO A 202 -10.37 13.10 -13.46
C PRO A 202 -11.07 12.34 -14.59
N TYR A 203 -12.25 12.81 -15.02
CA TYR A 203 -12.89 12.22 -16.20
C TYR A 203 -12.02 12.42 -17.44
N PRO A 204 -12.00 11.46 -18.38
CA PRO A 204 -11.27 11.61 -19.64
C PRO A 204 -11.78 12.81 -20.44
N LEU A 205 -10.87 13.52 -21.10
CA LEU A 205 -11.20 14.69 -21.93
C LEU A 205 -12.26 14.37 -23.00
N GLN A 206 -12.19 13.17 -23.58
CA GLN A 206 -13.14 12.72 -24.60
C GLN A 206 -14.60 12.75 -24.10
N GLN A 207 -14.85 12.46 -22.82
CA GLN A 207 -16.21 12.51 -22.25
C GLN A 207 -16.80 13.91 -22.28
N TYR A 208 -15.98 14.96 -22.12
CA TYR A 208 -16.43 16.34 -22.23
C TYR A 208 -16.77 16.74 -23.67
N GLN A 209 -16.07 16.17 -24.64
CA GLN A 209 -16.23 16.48 -26.06
C GLN A 209 -17.44 15.76 -26.67
N GLU A 210 -17.65 14.50 -26.31
CA GLU A 210 -18.61 13.61 -26.96
C GLU A 210 -19.86 13.34 -26.10
N ASN A 211 -19.81 13.61 -24.79
CA ASN A 211 -20.85 13.22 -23.84
C ASN A 211 -21.13 14.29 -22.76
N GLY A 212 -20.99 15.56 -23.12
CA GLY A 212 -20.98 16.68 -22.17
C GLY A 212 -22.21 16.78 -21.26
N ALA A 213 -23.40 16.48 -21.76
CA ALA A 213 -24.63 16.51 -20.95
C ALA A 213 -24.59 15.49 -19.80
N ASN A 214 -24.11 14.27 -20.05
CA ASN A 214 -23.99 13.24 -19.03
C ASN A 214 -22.82 13.52 -18.07
N VAL A 215 -21.73 14.14 -18.55
CA VAL A 215 -20.66 14.61 -17.66
C VAL A 215 -21.18 15.68 -16.71
N ALA A 216 -21.93 16.67 -17.20
CA ALA A 216 -22.52 17.71 -16.37
C ALA A 216 -23.43 17.11 -15.27
N ALA A 217 -24.25 16.11 -15.62
CA ALA A 217 -25.04 15.37 -14.63
C ALA A 217 -24.14 14.63 -13.61
N ALA A 218 -23.11 13.92 -14.07
CA ALA A 218 -22.20 13.17 -13.19
C ALA A 218 -21.40 14.08 -12.23
N LEU A 219 -21.07 15.30 -12.63
CA LEU A 219 -20.40 16.27 -11.76
C LEU A 219 -21.26 16.68 -10.54
N THR A 220 -22.59 16.72 -10.70
CA THR A 220 -23.49 16.97 -9.57
C THR A 220 -23.45 15.83 -8.54
N LEU A 221 -23.24 14.59 -9.00
CA LEU A 221 -23.14 13.40 -8.15
C LEU A 221 -21.77 13.27 -7.48
N LEU A 222 -20.72 13.80 -8.12
CA LEU A 222 -19.37 13.79 -7.56
C LEU A 222 -19.25 14.65 -6.30
N GLY A 223 -20.05 15.72 -6.18
CA GLY A 223 -20.07 16.58 -4.99
C GLY A 223 -18.80 17.43 -4.81
N GLY A 224 -18.05 17.68 -5.90
CA GLY A 224 -16.81 18.45 -5.88
C GLY A 224 -16.23 18.64 -7.29
N PRO A 225 -15.09 19.36 -7.42
CA PRO A 225 -14.46 19.60 -8.72
C PRO A 225 -13.96 18.31 -9.36
N ASP A 226 -13.96 18.22 -10.70
CA ASP A 226 -13.39 17.07 -11.42
C ASP A 226 -11.87 17.17 -11.51
N ASN A 227 -11.21 16.82 -10.41
CA ASN A 227 -9.76 16.68 -10.35
C ASN A 227 -9.36 15.51 -9.45
N GLY A 228 -8.05 15.33 -9.27
CA GLY A 228 -7.51 14.23 -8.47
C GLY A 228 -7.68 14.39 -6.96
N GLY A 229 -8.10 15.56 -6.46
CA GLY A 229 -8.28 15.85 -5.03
C GLY A 229 -9.66 15.51 -4.47
N THR A 230 -10.67 15.36 -5.33
CA THR A 230 -12.04 15.09 -4.89
C THR A 230 -12.22 13.64 -4.45
N ARG A 231 -12.78 13.46 -3.25
CA ARG A 231 -13.05 12.13 -2.68
C ARG A 231 -14.19 11.42 -3.41
N LEU A 232 -14.11 10.09 -3.49
CA LEU A 232 -15.21 9.26 -3.98
C LEU A 232 -16.21 8.98 -2.83
N TRP A 233 -17.41 8.51 -3.17
CA TRP A 233 -18.50 8.33 -2.20
C TRP A 233 -18.13 7.45 -0.99
N TRP A 234 -17.28 6.43 -1.18
CA TRP A 234 -16.85 5.51 -0.12
C TRP A 234 -15.63 6.01 0.67
N ASP A 235 -14.94 7.04 0.18
CA ASP A 235 -13.82 7.68 0.87
C ASP A 235 -14.38 8.69 1.89
N ALA A 236 -15.00 8.14 2.94
CA ALA A 236 -15.82 8.86 3.89
C ALA A 236 -15.35 8.70 5.35
N LYS A 237 -14.18 8.08 5.57
CA LYS A 237 -13.56 8.08 6.90
C LYS A 237 -13.17 9.52 7.25
N PRO A 238 -13.66 10.08 8.38
CA PRO A 238 -13.40 11.46 8.77
C PRO A 238 -11.91 11.74 9.01
#